data_AF-E1ZHL4-F1
#
_entry.id   AF-E1ZHL4-F1
#
_cell.length_a   1.000
_cell.length_b   1.000
_cell.length_c   1.000
_cell.angle_alpha   90.00
_cell.angle_beta   90.00
_cell.angle_gamma   90.00
#
_symmetry.space_group_name_H-M   'P 1'
#
loop_
_entity.id
_entity.type
_entity.pdbx_description
1 polymer ?
#
loop_
_entity_poly.entity_id
_entity_poly.type
_entity_poly.pdbx_seq_one_letter_code
_entity_poly.pdbx_strand_id
1 'polypeptide(L)'
;MLMASAARNVTRQQRLTTRAAEEVVGLTDVEPEDARSSIAVGLKFSNAGQWAKAQEYFEKALELPGTGLKRWRDKPPALSTGELTSALYNIACCRSQLGDIENGLIAMSGAVEQGYRDFQQVAALRSDPDLTALRADERFEGFLRRYERKQPEKTGFMGLF
;
A
#
# COMPACT_ATOMS: atom_id res chain seq x y z
N MET A 1 27.60 14.44 28.93
CA MET A 1 26.41 13.65 29.37
C MET A 1 25.43 13.38 28.21
N LEU A 2 25.90 13.09 26.98
CA LEU A 2 25.05 12.99 25.77
C LEU A 2 24.98 11.58 25.12
N MET A 3 25.80 10.61 25.55
CA MET A 3 25.88 9.29 24.90
C MET A 3 24.87 8.25 25.43
N ALA A 4 24.22 8.50 26.57
CA ALA A 4 23.30 7.54 27.20
C ALA A 4 21.87 7.55 26.65
N SER A 5 21.47 8.57 25.87
CA SER A 5 20.11 8.68 25.32
C SER A 5 19.93 7.88 24.02
N ALA A 6 20.93 7.90 23.14
CA ALA A 6 20.90 7.18 21.87
C ALA A 6 20.86 5.65 22.06
N ALA A 7 21.68 5.10 22.96
CA ALA A 7 21.72 3.67 23.25
C ALA A 7 20.38 3.13 23.79
N ARG A 8 19.69 3.90 24.64
CA ARG A 8 18.37 3.51 25.20
C ARG A 8 17.26 3.49 24.13
N ASN A 9 17.31 4.38 23.15
CA ASN A 9 16.38 4.39 22.02
C ASN A 9 16.62 3.21 21.07
N VAL A 10 17.89 2.88 20.79
CA VAL A 10 18.25 1.72 19.96
C VAL A 10 17.78 0.42 20.60
N THR A 11 17.99 0.22 21.92
CA THR A 11 17.54 -1.00 22.62
C THR A 11 16.01 -1.11 22.68
N ARG A 12 15.28 0.03 22.74
CA ARG A 12 13.81 0.04 22.72
C ARG A 12 13.27 -0.26 21.32
N GLN A 13 13.83 0.34 20.27
CA GLN A 13 13.47 0.03 18.88
C GLN A 13 13.76 -1.44 18.56
N GLN A 14 14.92 -1.97 18.95
CA GLN A 14 15.27 -3.38 18.75
C GLN A 14 14.31 -4.36 19.45
N ARG A 15 13.84 -4.03 20.67
CA ARG A 15 12.85 -4.87 21.36
C ARG A 15 11.45 -4.81 20.76
N LEU A 16 11.06 -3.64 20.24
CA LEU A 16 9.79 -3.46 19.54
C LEU A 16 9.79 -4.22 18.21
N THR A 17 10.90 -4.21 17.47
CA THR A 17 11.03 -4.95 16.21
C THR A 17 11.10 -6.46 16.44
N THR A 18 11.79 -6.95 17.47
CA THR A 18 11.78 -8.39 17.79
C THR A 18 10.41 -8.89 18.23
N ARG A 19 9.69 -8.14 19.06
CA ARG A 19 8.33 -8.52 19.47
C ARG A 19 7.34 -8.50 18.30
N ALA A 20 7.45 -7.48 17.43
CA ALA A 20 6.65 -7.43 16.21
C ALA A 20 6.99 -8.61 15.28
N ALA A 21 8.26 -8.98 15.15
CA ALA A 21 8.67 -10.15 14.37
C ALA A 21 8.15 -11.46 14.96
N GLU A 22 8.18 -11.64 16.29
CA GLU A 22 7.63 -12.83 16.97
C GLU A 22 6.10 -12.92 16.83
N GLU A 23 5.39 -11.80 16.96
CA GLU A 23 3.93 -11.73 16.76
C GLU A 23 3.55 -12.06 15.32
N VAL A 24 4.35 -11.61 14.36
CA VAL A 24 4.19 -11.92 12.94
C VAL A 24 4.39 -13.42 12.67
N VAL A 25 5.40 -14.05 13.29
CA VAL A 25 5.67 -15.50 13.13
C VAL A 25 4.51 -16.35 13.65
N GLY A 26 3.93 -16.03 14.82
CA GLY A 26 2.81 -16.79 15.37
C GLY A 26 1.49 -16.67 14.58
N LEU A 27 1.42 -15.77 13.59
CA LEU A 27 0.25 -15.55 12.75
C LEU A 27 0.39 -16.12 11.33
N THR A 28 1.60 -16.55 10.93
CA THR A 28 1.85 -17.19 9.62
C THR A 28 1.59 -18.69 9.59
N ASP A 29 1.16 -19.29 10.70
CA ASP A 29 0.85 -20.73 10.75
C ASP A 29 -0.36 -21.11 9.88
N VAL A 30 -1.12 -20.13 9.41
CA VAL A 30 -2.25 -20.32 8.48
C VAL A 30 -1.98 -19.56 7.19
N GLU A 31 -1.84 -20.31 6.09
CA GLU A 31 -1.71 -19.73 4.75
C GLU A 31 -3.00 -18.99 4.36
N PRO A 32 -2.91 -17.75 3.84
CA PRO A 32 -4.09 -17.01 3.43
C PRO A 32 -4.76 -17.66 2.22
N GLU A 33 -6.08 -17.86 2.31
CA GLU A 33 -6.90 -18.48 1.26
C GLU A 33 -7.65 -17.46 0.39
N ASP A 34 -7.69 -16.20 0.81
CA ASP A 34 -8.34 -15.10 0.10
C ASP A 34 -7.49 -13.82 0.09
N ALA A 35 -7.84 -12.90 -0.81
CA ALA A 35 -7.12 -11.64 -1.00
C ALA A 35 -7.09 -10.81 0.28
N ARG A 36 -8.21 -10.77 1.02
CA ARG A 36 -8.35 -10.00 2.27
C ARG A 36 -7.39 -10.48 3.34
N SER A 37 -7.29 -11.79 3.55
CA SER A 37 -6.40 -12.41 4.53
C SER A 37 -4.95 -12.20 4.14
N SER A 38 -4.62 -12.31 2.85
CA SER A 38 -3.27 -12.04 2.35
C SER A 38 -2.86 -10.58 2.56
N ILE A 39 -3.74 -9.62 2.27
CA ILE A 39 -3.52 -8.19 2.57
C ILE A 39 -3.30 -7.99 4.08
N ALA A 40 -4.12 -8.62 4.93
CA ALA A 40 -3.99 -8.51 6.37
C ALA A 40 -2.63 -9.02 6.89
N VAL A 41 -2.11 -10.10 6.32
CA VAL A 41 -0.77 -10.62 6.66
C VAL A 41 0.32 -9.67 6.15
N GLY A 42 0.22 -9.21 4.90
CA GLY A 42 1.16 -8.24 4.33
C GLY A 42 1.26 -6.95 5.15
N LEU A 43 0.15 -6.43 5.66
CA LEU A 43 0.13 -5.25 6.54
C LEU A 43 0.90 -5.48 7.85
N LYS A 44 0.87 -6.69 8.41
CA LYS A 44 1.63 -7.00 9.63
C LYS A 44 3.14 -7.02 9.36
N PHE A 45 3.57 -7.61 8.24
CA PHE A 45 4.97 -7.58 7.81
C PHE A 45 5.44 -6.15 7.50
N SER A 46 4.60 -5.37 6.84
CA SER A 46 4.84 -3.94 6.56
C SER A 46 5.05 -3.16 7.86
N ASN A 47 4.16 -3.31 8.84
CA ASN A 47 4.27 -2.67 10.15
C ASN A 47 5.53 -3.11 10.94
N ALA A 48 6.03 -4.32 10.67
CA ALA A 48 7.29 -4.83 11.24
C ALA A 48 8.55 -4.37 10.46
N GLY A 49 8.38 -3.58 9.38
CA GLY A 49 9.47 -3.14 8.51
C GLY A 49 10.04 -4.23 7.60
N GLN A 50 9.36 -5.38 7.48
CA GLN A 50 9.78 -6.51 6.64
C GLN A 50 9.19 -6.36 5.24
N TRP A 51 9.61 -5.33 4.51
CA TRP A 51 9.03 -4.91 3.24
C TRP A 51 9.05 -5.98 2.14
N ALA A 52 10.14 -6.74 2.03
CA ALA A 52 10.24 -7.82 1.03
C ALA A 52 9.17 -8.90 1.25
N LYS A 53 9.02 -9.35 2.50
CA LYS A 53 8.01 -10.36 2.85
C LYS A 53 6.59 -9.78 2.79
N ALA A 54 6.41 -8.52 3.15
CA ALA A 54 5.12 -7.84 2.97
C ALA A 54 4.68 -7.83 1.50
N GLN A 55 5.61 -7.50 0.59
CA GLN A 55 5.36 -7.50 -0.85
C GLN A 55 4.87 -8.85 -1.36
N GLU A 56 5.48 -9.96 -0.94
CA GLU A 56 5.05 -11.32 -1.32
C GLU A 56 3.56 -11.55 -1.01
N TYR A 57 3.10 -11.15 0.19
CA TYR A 57 1.69 -11.31 0.57
C TYR A 57 0.75 -10.35 -0.16
N PHE A 58 1.19 -9.14 -0.50
CA PHE A 58 0.37 -8.24 -1.32
C PHE A 58 0.27 -8.71 -2.77
N GLU A 59 1.34 -9.26 -3.35
CA GLU A 59 1.33 -9.88 -4.68
C GLU A 59 0.44 -11.13 -4.68
N LYS A 60 0.57 -11.99 -3.66
CA LYS A 60 -0.32 -13.14 -3.46
C LYS A 60 -1.80 -12.73 -3.39
N ALA A 61 -2.12 -11.58 -2.80
CA ALA A 61 -3.50 -11.09 -2.76
C ALA A 61 -4.10 -10.82 -4.15
N LEU A 62 -3.27 -10.49 -5.16
CA LEU A 62 -3.71 -10.27 -6.54
C LEU A 62 -4.08 -11.58 -7.26
N GLU A 63 -3.66 -12.72 -6.73
CA GLU A 63 -3.88 -14.05 -7.31
C GLU A 63 -5.01 -14.82 -6.60
N LEU A 64 -5.33 -14.43 -5.37
CA LEU A 64 -6.32 -15.10 -4.54
C LEU A 64 -7.76 -14.63 -4.83
N PRO A 65 -8.77 -15.46 -4.52
CA PRO A 65 -10.17 -15.05 -4.55
C PRO A 65 -10.40 -13.77 -3.75
N GLY A 66 -11.13 -12.82 -4.36
CA GLY A 66 -11.50 -11.58 -3.71
C GLY A 66 -12.96 -11.57 -3.24
N THR A 67 -13.43 -10.39 -2.86
CA THR A 67 -14.82 -10.13 -2.48
C THR A 67 -15.59 -9.31 -3.51
N GLY A 68 -15.02 -9.13 -4.70
CA GLY A 68 -15.62 -8.39 -5.81
C GLY A 68 -16.70 -9.18 -6.54
N LEU A 69 -17.14 -8.61 -7.67
CA LEU A 69 -18.22 -9.19 -8.47
C LEU A 69 -17.84 -10.58 -9.00
N LYS A 70 -18.67 -11.58 -8.69
CA LYS A 70 -18.57 -12.91 -9.28
C LYS A 70 -19.10 -12.87 -10.72
N ARG A 71 -18.19 -12.83 -11.69
CA ARG A 71 -18.51 -12.73 -13.13
C ARG A 71 -18.92 -14.07 -13.75
N TRP A 72 -18.37 -15.18 -13.23
CA TRP A 72 -18.56 -16.51 -13.79
C TRP A 72 -18.96 -17.48 -12.68
N ARG A 73 -19.86 -18.44 -12.97
CA ARG A 73 -20.35 -19.41 -11.99
C ARG A 73 -19.21 -20.26 -11.40
N ASP A 74 -18.32 -20.71 -12.26
CA ASP A 74 -17.27 -21.69 -11.91
C ASP A 74 -15.93 -21.04 -11.54
N LYS A 75 -15.81 -19.71 -11.65
CA LYS A 75 -14.60 -19.00 -11.23
C LYS A 75 -14.80 -18.39 -9.84
N PRO A 76 -13.71 -18.27 -9.05
CA PRO A 76 -13.76 -17.51 -7.81
C PRO A 76 -14.17 -16.06 -8.08
N PRO A 77 -14.72 -15.35 -7.07
CA PRO A 77 -14.99 -13.93 -7.21
C PRO A 77 -13.69 -13.17 -7.47
N ALA A 78 -13.78 -12.14 -8.33
CA ALA A 78 -12.65 -11.26 -8.59
C ALA A 78 -12.33 -10.38 -7.37
N LEU A 79 -11.19 -9.71 -7.37
CA LEU A 79 -10.91 -8.66 -6.39
C LEU A 79 -11.96 -7.55 -6.48
N SER A 80 -12.40 -7.07 -5.32
CA SER A 80 -13.10 -5.80 -5.23
C SER A 80 -12.13 -4.66 -5.60
N THR A 81 -12.68 -3.50 -5.98
CA THR A 81 -11.85 -2.31 -6.24
C THR A 81 -11.01 -1.94 -5.02
N GLY A 82 -11.57 -2.06 -3.81
CA GLY A 82 -10.86 -1.77 -2.57
C GLY A 82 -9.68 -2.71 -2.31
N GLU A 83 -9.85 -4.02 -2.52
CA GLU A 83 -8.77 -5.01 -2.36
C GLU A 83 -7.66 -4.79 -3.40
N LEU A 84 -8.03 -4.57 -4.66
CA LEU A 84 -7.07 -4.34 -5.73
C LEU A 84 -6.26 -3.05 -5.48
N THR A 85 -6.94 -1.95 -5.16
CA THR A 85 -6.27 -0.68 -4.86
C THR A 85 -5.40 -0.79 -3.61
N SER A 86 -5.88 -1.47 -2.55
CA SER A 86 -5.11 -1.65 -1.32
C SER A 86 -3.85 -2.49 -1.56
N ALA A 87 -3.94 -3.61 -2.27
CA ALA A 87 -2.80 -4.45 -2.59
C ALA A 87 -1.77 -3.68 -3.44
N LEU A 88 -2.20 -3.02 -4.51
CA LEU A 88 -1.30 -2.27 -5.40
C LEU A 88 -0.62 -1.09 -4.71
N TYR A 89 -1.35 -0.33 -3.89
CA TYR A 89 -0.77 0.76 -3.11
C TYR A 89 0.29 0.24 -2.12
N ASN A 90 -0.01 -0.84 -1.40
CA ASN A 90 0.93 -1.42 -0.47
C ASN A 90 2.17 -2.02 -1.16
N ILE A 91 2.02 -2.60 -2.37
CA ILE A 91 3.16 -3.00 -3.20
C ILE A 91 4.01 -1.79 -3.56
N ALA A 92 3.41 -0.65 -3.93
CA ALA A 92 4.15 0.56 -4.23
C ALA A 92 4.93 1.08 -3.00
N CYS A 93 4.32 1.05 -1.80
CA CYS A 93 5.01 1.39 -0.55
C CYS A 93 6.20 0.45 -0.29
N CYS A 94 6.01 -0.86 -0.41
CA CYS A 94 7.08 -1.84 -0.21
C CYS A 94 8.23 -1.61 -1.21
N ARG A 95 7.91 -1.42 -2.49
CA ARG A 95 8.91 -1.18 -3.54
C ARG A 95 9.66 0.13 -3.34
N SER A 96 8.98 1.18 -2.87
CA SER A 96 9.63 2.44 -2.45
C SER A 96 10.63 2.20 -1.33
N GLN A 97 10.24 1.47 -0.28
CA GLN A 97 11.11 1.14 0.85
C GLN A 97 12.30 0.25 0.45
N LEU A 98 12.14 -0.58 -0.59
CA LEU A 98 13.19 -1.43 -1.15
C LEU A 98 14.05 -0.71 -2.20
N GLY A 99 13.70 0.53 -2.60
CA GLY A 99 14.41 1.29 -3.63
C GLY A 99 14.11 0.87 -5.07
N ASP A 100 13.11 0.01 -5.29
CA ASP A 100 12.65 -0.40 -6.62
C ASP A 100 11.65 0.61 -7.18
N ILE A 101 12.18 1.75 -7.63
CA ILE A 101 11.39 2.92 -8.04
C ILE A 101 10.51 2.62 -9.26
N GLU A 102 11.05 1.90 -10.25
CA GLU A 102 10.33 1.63 -11.50
C GLU A 102 9.08 0.79 -11.24
N ASN A 103 9.24 -0.35 -10.58
CA ASN A 103 8.12 -1.23 -10.27
C ASN A 103 7.18 -0.61 -9.24
N GLY A 104 7.68 0.24 -8.33
CA GLY A 104 6.84 0.99 -7.40
C GLY A 104 5.93 2.00 -8.11
N LEU A 105 6.43 2.72 -9.11
CA LEU A 105 5.62 3.64 -9.93
C LEU A 105 4.56 2.90 -10.75
N ILE A 106 4.87 1.72 -11.29
CA ILE A 106 3.90 0.87 -12.00
C ILE A 106 2.74 0.47 -11.07
N ALA A 107 3.08 -0.05 -9.88
CA ALA A 107 2.07 -0.44 -8.89
C ALA A 107 1.23 0.75 -8.43
N MET A 108 1.86 1.91 -8.20
CA MET A 108 1.16 3.15 -7.84
C MET A 108 0.17 3.58 -8.92
N SER A 109 0.58 3.55 -10.20
CA SER A 109 -0.33 3.89 -11.30
C SER A 109 -1.54 2.97 -11.32
N GLY A 110 -1.33 1.65 -11.16
CA GLY A 110 -2.42 0.69 -11.07
C GLY A 110 -3.36 0.96 -9.89
N ALA A 111 -2.84 1.31 -8.71
CA ALA A 111 -3.67 1.66 -7.57
C ALA A 111 -4.56 2.88 -7.87
N VAL A 112 -3.96 3.93 -8.45
CA VAL A 112 -4.62 5.20 -8.76
C VAL A 112 -5.69 5.04 -9.84
N GLU A 113 -5.42 4.29 -10.90
CA GLU A 113 -6.37 4.04 -12.00
C GLU A 113 -7.65 3.33 -11.53
N GLN A 114 -7.53 2.46 -10.53
CA GLN A 114 -8.65 1.62 -10.08
C GLN A 114 -9.53 2.34 -9.05
N GLY A 115 -8.94 3.04 -8.09
CA GLY A 115 -9.65 3.43 -6.85
C GLY A 115 -9.44 4.85 -6.34
N TYR A 116 -8.37 5.56 -6.73
CA TYR A 116 -8.13 6.93 -6.27
C TYR A 116 -8.98 7.91 -7.06
N ARG A 117 -10.28 7.89 -6.78
CA ARG A 117 -11.28 8.79 -7.40
C ARG A 117 -11.43 10.10 -6.62
N ASP A 118 -10.80 10.24 -5.46
CA ASP A 118 -10.86 11.44 -4.62
C ASP A 118 -9.51 12.15 -4.59
N PHE A 119 -9.54 13.47 -4.84
CA PHE A 119 -8.39 14.36 -4.74
C PHE A 119 -7.68 14.26 -3.39
N GLN A 120 -8.44 14.03 -2.30
CA GLN A 120 -7.87 13.87 -0.97
C GLN A 120 -6.93 12.66 -0.87
N GLN A 121 -7.24 11.58 -1.57
CA GLN A 121 -6.41 10.37 -1.56
C GLN A 121 -5.14 10.55 -2.40
N VAL A 122 -5.24 11.28 -3.52
CA VAL A 122 -4.07 11.65 -4.35
C VAL A 122 -3.16 12.63 -3.60
N ALA A 123 -3.74 13.57 -2.84
CA ALA A 123 -2.98 14.49 -1.99
C ALA A 123 -2.23 13.73 -0.88
N ALA A 124 -2.83 12.70 -0.28
CA ALA A 124 -2.18 11.89 0.75
C ALA A 124 -0.90 11.18 0.24
N LEU A 125 -0.82 10.85 -1.06
CA LEU A 125 0.37 10.25 -1.66
C LEU A 125 1.60 11.17 -1.57
N ARG A 126 1.41 12.50 -1.52
CA ARG A 126 2.50 13.48 -1.46
C ARG A 126 3.14 13.57 -0.07
N SER A 127 2.41 13.20 0.98
CA SER A 127 2.86 13.25 2.38
C SER A 127 3.17 11.88 2.97
N ASP A 128 2.94 10.79 2.22
CA ASP A 128 3.20 9.44 2.69
C ASP A 128 4.72 9.19 2.89
N PRO A 129 5.14 8.86 4.13
CA PRO A 129 6.54 8.56 4.41
C PRO A 129 7.04 7.30 3.70
N ASP A 130 6.19 6.30 3.45
CA ASP A 130 6.62 5.06 2.81
C ASP A 130 6.90 5.25 1.31
N LEU A 131 6.31 6.29 0.71
CA LEU A 131 6.54 6.66 -0.67
C LEU A 131 7.73 7.62 -0.85
N THR A 132 8.56 7.85 0.17
CA THR A 132 9.65 8.85 0.09
C THR A 132 10.59 8.61 -1.09
N ALA A 133 10.98 7.38 -1.36
CA ALA A 133 11.88 7.07 -2.48
C ALA A 133 11.18 7.30 -3.83
N LEU A 134 9.91 6.88 -3.95
CA LEU A 134 9.10 7.15 -5.13
C LEU A 134 8.90 8.66 -5.37
N ARG A 135 8.62 9.44 -4.33
CA ARG A 135 8.44 10.90 -4.39
C ARG A 135 9.68 11.66 -4.82
N ALA A 136 10.87 11.08 -4.65
CA ALA A 136 12.11 11.69 -5.10
C ALA A 136 12.32 11.58 -6.62
N ASP A 137 11.60 10.69 -7.31
CA ASP A 137 11.67 10.51 -8.74
C ASP A 137 10.79 11.54 -9.48
N GLU A 138 11.34 12.18 -10.52
CA GLU A 138 10.64 13.21 -11.29
C GLU A 138 9.36 12.71 -11.97
N ARG A 139 9.30 11.40 -12.29
CA ARG A 139 8.14 10.76 -12.90
C ARG A 139 6.95 10.70 -11.94
N PHE A 140 7.21 10.75 -10.63
CA PHE A 140 6.17 10.75 -9.59
C PHE A 140 5.22 11.94 -9.76
N GLU A 141 5.80 13.14 -9.83
CA GLU A 141 5.03 14.36 -10.05
C GLU A 141 4.36 14.39 -11.43
N GLY A 142 5.04 13.85 -12.44
CA GLY A 142 4.51 13.72 -13.79
C GLY A 142 3.24 12.88 -13.85
N PHE A 143 3.15 11.78 -13.10
CA PHE A 143 1.94 10.96 -13.08
C PHE A 143 0.82 11.64 -12.29
N LEU A 144 1.09 12.22 -11.11
CA LEU A 144 0.05 12.82 -10.27
C LEU A 144 -0.72 13.92 -11.01
N ARG A 145 -0.01 14.80 -11.72
CA ARG A 145 -0.63 15.87 -12.53
C ARG A 145 -1.59 15.33 -13.59
N ARG A 146 -1.33 14.14 -14.16
CA ARG A 146 -2.23 13.54 -15.16
C ARG A 146 -3.56 13.11 -14.54
N TYR A 147 -3.58 12.75 -13.27
CA TYR A 147 -4.80 12.37 -12.56
C TYR A 147 -5.54 13.58 -11.99
N GLU A 148 -4.83 14.58 -11.50
CA GLU A 148 -5.42 15.86 -11.08
C GLU A 148 -6.20 16.52 -12.21
N ARG A 149 -5.63 16.58 -13.43
CA ARG A 149 -6.30 17.18 -14.61
C ARG A 149 -7.52 16.41 -15.10
N LYS A 150 -7.62 15.11 -14.82
CA LYS A 150 -8.74 14.26 -15.26
C LYS A 150 -9.97 14.39 -14.34
N GLN A 151 -9.83 15.01 -13.17
CA GLN A 151 -10.98 15.37 -12.34
C GLN A 151 -11.57 16.66 -12.90
N PRO A 152 -12.86 16.69 -13.29
CA PRO A 152 -13.50 17.98 -13.59
C PRO A 152 -13.41 18.83 -12.34
N GLU A 153 -12.95 20.08 -12.48
CA GLU A 153 -13.08 21.05 -11.40
C GLU A 153 -14.53 21.02 -10.93
N LYS A 154 -14.75 20.99 -9.61
CA LYS A 154 -16.09 21.18 -9.06
C LYS A 154 -16.50 22.61 -9.40
N THR A 155 -16.96 22.85 -10.63
CA THR A 155 -17.68 24.05 -11.01
C THR A 155 -18.85 24.10 -10.06
N GLY A 156 -18.82 25.07 -9.14
CA GLY A 156 -19.82 25.20 -8.10
C GLY A 156 -21.20 25.22 -8.73
N PHE A 157 -21.99 24.17 -8.50
CA PHE A 157 -23.43 24.25 -8.64
C PHE A 157 -23.93 25.06 -7.46
N MET A 158 -23.70 26.37 -7.52
CA MET A 158 -24.36 27.35 -6.66
C MET A 158 -25.72 27.57 -7.28
N GLY A 159 -26.75 27.12 -6.57
CA GLY A 159 -28.11 27.10 -7.05
C GLY A 159 -28.57 28.45 -7.60
N LEU A 160 -29.27 28.38 -8.72
CA LEU A 160 -30.29 29.33 -9.11
C LEU A 160 -31.34 28.58 -9.93
N PHE A 161 -32.61 28.86 -9.59
CA PHE A 161 -33.88 28.41 -10.15
C PHE A 161 -34.50 27.13 -9.54
#